data_AF-A0A7W8UQE7-F1
#
_entry.id   AF-A0A7W8UQE7-F1
#
_cell.length_a   1.000
_cell.length_b   1.000
_cell.length_c   1.000
_cell.angle_alpha   90.00
_cell.angle_beta   90.00
_cell.angle_gamma   90.00
#
_symmetry.space_group_name_H-M   'P 1'
#
loop_
_entity.id
_entity.type
_entity.pdbx_description
1 polymer ?
#
loop_
_entity_poly.entity_id
_entity_poly.type
_entity_poly.pdbx_seq_one_letter_code
_entity_poly.pdbx_strand_id
1 'polypeptide(L)'
;MSATRPMKDQRPQTFQELKQSIAEGRIFFPNQVEQVARRMLEHPEMVAFESAASVAKKCGVSQTTVIRLSSFLGIGSYRGLKDLCARYIRERSKGMSPPYQVPQPPPRNVG
;
A
#
# COMPACT_ATOMS: atom_id res chain seq x y z
N MET A 1 17.72 -9.62 -22.75
CA MET A 1 18.16 -8.78 -21.61
C MET A 1 17.11 -7.70 -21.40
N SER A 2 16.18 -7.89 -20.46
CA SER A 2 15.09 -6.95 -20.23
C SER A 2 15.60 -5.78 -19.39
N ALA A 3 15.75 -4.61 -20.03
CA ALA A 3 16.17 -3.39 -19.37
C ALA A 3 15.02 -2.90 -18.47
N THR A 4 15.09 -3.24 -17.17
CA THR A 4 14.18 -2.70 -16.16
C THR A 4 14.45 -1.20 -16.02
N ARG A 5 13.64 -0.36 -16.66
CA ARG A 5 13.75 1.10 -16.52
C ARG A 5 13.20 1.51 -15.14
N PRO A 6 14.01 2.08 -14.24
CA PRO A 6 13.46 2.74 -13.06
C PRO A 6 12.64 3.94 -13.53
N MET A 7 11.39 4.05 -13.07
CA MET A 7 10.54 5.21 -13.35
C MET A 7 11.18 6.45 -12.73
N LYS A 8 11.91 7.23 -13.51
CA LYS A 8 12.53 8.49 -13.05
C LYS A 8 11.51 9.63 -12.92
N ASP A 9 10.33 9.51 -13.56
CA ASP A 9 9.41 10.65 -13.74
C ASP A 9 8.03 10.51 -13.08
N GLN A 10 7.66 9.35 -12.51
CA GLN A 10 6.36 9.18 -11.84
C GLN A 10 6.53 8.40 -10.55
N ARG A 11 6.82 9.11 -9.46
CA ARG A 11 6.71 8.57 -8.10
C ARG A 11 5.22 8.56 -7.76
N PRO A 12 4.55 7.40 -7.62
CA PRO A 12 3.17 7.38 -7.17
C PRO A 12 3.10 8.02 -5.79
N GLN A 13 2.39 9.15 -5.71
CA GLN A 13 2.14 9.86 -4.48
C GLN A 13 1.11 9.10 -3.64
N THR A 14 0.21 8.36 -4.30
CA THR A 14 -0.88 7.61 -3.66
C THR A 14 -0.90 6.14 -4.07
N PHE A 15 -1.52 5.31 -3.23
CA PHE A 15 -1.72 3.88 -3.53
C PHE A 15 -2.64 3.68 -4.75
N GLN A 16 -3.54 4.63 -5.00
CA GLN A 16 -4.41 4.64 -6.17
C GLN A 16 -3.62 4.91 -7.45
N GLU A 17 -2.72 5.92 -7.44
CA GLU A 17 -1.82 6.18 -8.57
C GLU A 17 -0.89 5.01 -8.85
N LEU A 18 -0.42 4.31 -7.81
CA LEU A 18 0.36 3.08 -7.96
C LEU A 18 -0.45 2.01 -8.71
N LYS A 19 -1.69 1.74 -8.27
CA LYS A 19 -2.57 0.77 -8.94
C LYS A 19 -2.84 1.15 -10.40
N GLN A 20 -3.13 2.42 -10.64
CA GLN A 20 -3.40 2.96 -11.98
C GLN A 20 -2.18 2.78 -12.90
N SER A 21 -0.98 3.11 -12.41
CA SER A 21 0.26 2.99 -13.19
C SER A 21 0.60 1.54 -13.55
N ILE A 22 0.26 0.59 -12.67
CA ILE A 22 0.42 -0.85 -12.94
C ILE A 22 -0.62 -1.31 -13.97
N ALA A 23 -1.87 -0.90 -13.83
CA ALA A 23 -2.95 -1.24 -14.77
C ALA A 23 -2.70 -0.67 -16.18
N GLU A 24 -2.10 0.51 -16.27
CA GLU A 24 -1.72 1.17 -17.53
C GLU A 24 -0.42 0.61 -18.13
N GLY A 25 0.20 -0.39 -17.51
CA GLY A 25 1.45 -1.00 -17.98
C GLY A 25 2.66 -0.08 -17.94
N ARG A 26 2.59 1.06 -17.23
CA ARG A 26 3.70 2.01 -17.08
C ARG A 26 4.81 1.48 -16.16
N ILE A 27 4.50 0.49 -15.33
CA ILE A 27 5.42 -0.15 -14.40
C ILE A 27 5.60 -1.61 -14.78
N PHE A 28 6.85 -2.02 -15.03
CA PHE A 28 7.19 -3.42 -15.21
C PHE A 28 8.11 -3.87 -14.09
N PHE A 29 7.65 -4.84 -13.31
CA PHE A 29 8.45 -5.41 -12.23
C PHE A 29 9.13 -6.70 -12.71
N PRO A 30 10.38 -6.97 -12.31
CA PRO A 30 10.93 -8.31 -12.41
C PRO A 30 10.15 -9.26 -11.48
N ASN A 31 9.97 -10.53 -11.85
CA ASN A 31 9.11 -11.52 -11.16
C ASN A 31 9.11 -11.43 -9.63
N GLN A 32 10.29 -11.40 -9.00
CA GLN A 32 10.43 -11.35 -7.54
C GLN A 32 9.92 -10.04 -6.93
N VAL A 33 10.08 -8.90 -7.63
CA VAL A 33 9.58 -7.59 -7.17
C VAL A 33 8.08 -7.47 -7.42
N GLU A 34 7.59 -8.04 -8.53
CA GLU A 34 6.15 -8.09 -8.84
C GLU A 34 5.39 -8.82 -7.74
N GLN A 35 5.92 -9.96 -7.26
CA GLN A 35 5.31 -10.73 -6.19
C GLN A 35 5.12 -9.89 -4.91
N VAL A 36 6.12 -9.10 -4.55
CA VAL A 36 6.02 -8.18 -3.38
C VAL A 36 5.01 -7.08 -3.65
N ALA A 37 5.00 -6.49 -4.85
CA ALA A 37 4.06 -5.44 -5.23
C ALA A 37 2.61 -5.95 -5.18
N ARG A 38 2.34 -7.13 -5.74
CA ARG A 38 1.02 -7.77 -5.73
C ARG A 38 0.54 -8.02 -4.30
N ARG A 39 1.36 -8.65 -3.46
CA ARG A 39 1.02 -8.90 -2.05
C ARG A 39 0.79 -7.63 -1.26
N MET A 40 1.57 -6.57 -1.52
CA MET A 40 1.36 -5.26 -0.91
C MET A 40 0.02 -4.64 -1.34
N LEU A 41 -0.36 -4.75 -2.61
CA LEU A 41 -1.64 -4.24 -3.14
C LEU A 41 -2.86 -4.97 -2.59
N GLU A 42 -2.73 -6.28 -2.36
CA GLU A 42 -3.76 -7.13 -1.75
C GLU A 42 -3.88 -6.87 -0.23
N HIS A 43 -2.75 -6.78 0.47
CA HIS A 43 -2.66 -6.71 1.93
C HIS A 43 -1.74 -5.56 2.39
N PRO A 44 -2.15 -4.29 2.25
CA PRO A 44 -1.30 -3.14 2.60
C PRO A 44 -0.90 -3.12 4.08
N GLU A 45 -1.70 -3.72 4.97
CA GLU A 45 -1.41 -3.90 6.39
C GLU A 45 -0.10 -4.66 6.63
N MET A 46 0.24 -5.60 5.76
CA MET A 46 1.48 -6.36 5.89
C MET A 46 2.69 -5.44 5.80
N VAL A 47 2.68 -4.45 4.89
CA VAL A 47 3.80 -3.52 4.71
C VAL A 47 3.73 -2.39 5.74
N ALA A 48 2.53 -1.91 6.05
CA ALA A 48 2.33 -0.83 7.01
C ALA A 48 2.80 -1.17 8.42
N PHE A 49 2.60 -2.42 8.87
CA PHE A 49 2.87 -2.80 10.26
C PHE A 49 4.15 -3.62 10.42
N GLU A 50 4.50 -4.50 9.47
CA GLU A 50 5.61 -5.43 9.63
C GLU A 50 6.99 -4.85 9.25
N SER A 51 8.05 -5.58 9.62
CA SER A 51 9.42 -5.31 9.18
C SER A 51 9.66 -5.76 7.73
N ALA A 52 10.67 -5.19 7.06
CA ALA A 52 11.05 -5.60 5.72
C ALA A 52 11.44 -7.09 5.64
N ALA A 53 12.09 -7.62 6.68
CA ALA A 53 12.46 -9.03 6.77
C ALA A 53 11.23 -9.94 6.91
N SER A 54 10.25 -9.55 7.74
CA SER A 54 8.98 -10.27 7.88
C SER A 54 8.19 -10.29 6.57
N VAL A 55 8.09 -9.15 5.89
CA VAL A 55 7.45 -9.04 4.57
C VAL A 55 8.16 -9.93 3.55
N ALA A 56 9.49 -9.89 3.51
CA ALA A 56 10.28 -10.71 2.61
C ALA A 56 10.00 -12.20 2.80
N LYS A 57 9.98 -12.67 4.06
CA LYS A 57 9.62 -14.06 4.41
C LYS A 57 8.20 -14.42 3.97
N LYS A 58 7.21 -13.56 4.23
CA LYS A 58 5.80 -13.78 3.83
C LYS A 58 5.60 -13.79 2.30
N CYS A 59 6.49 -13.14 1.56
CA CYS A 59 6.51 -13.11 0.10
C CYS A 59 7.43 -14.17 -0.52
N GLY A 60 8.23 -14.91 0.26
CA GLY A 60 9.19 -15.87 -0.27
C GLY A 60 10.37 -15.25 -1.02
N VAL A 61 10.72 -13.99 -0.70
CA VAL A 61 11.79 -13.23 -1.36
C VAL A 61 12.86 -12.76 -0.38
N SER A 62 13.95 -12.20 -0.90
CA SER A 62 14.97 -11.55 -0.06
C SER A 62 14.53 -10.18 0.45
N GLN A 63 15.03 -9.75 1.62
CA GLN A 63 14.81 -8.39 2.14
C GLN A 63 15.28 -7.32 1.15
N THR A 64 16.39 -7.57 0.43
CA THR A 64 16.89 -6.71 -0.64
C THR A 64 15.88 -6.54 -1.76
N THR A 65 15.12 -7.58 -2.13
CA THR A 65 14.04 -7.50 -3.11
C THR A 65 12.94 -6.54 -2.66
N VAL A 66 12.55 -6.60 -1.37
CA VAL A 66 11.55 -5.68 -0.78
C VAL A 66 12.06 -4.24 -0.79
N ILE A 67 13.33 -4.01 -0.47
CA ILE A 67 13.93 -2.67 -0.53
C ILE A 67 14.00 -2.17 -1.99
N ARG A 68 14.37 -3.04 -2.94
CA ARG A 68 14.39 -2.69 -4.37
C ARG A 68 13.02 -2.26 -4.89
N LEU A 69 11.92 -2.84 -4.39
CA LEU A 69 10.58 -2.36 -4.73
C LEU A 69 10.43 -0.86 -4.43
N SER A 70 10.88 -0.40 -3.25
CA SER A 70 10.83 1.03 -2.91
C SER A 70 11.63 1.89 -3.89
N SER A 71 12.76 1.40 -4.39
CA SER A 71 13.56 2.07 -5.41
C SER A 71 12.85 2.09 -6.77
N PHE A 72 12.17 0.99 -7.14
CA PHE A 72 11.37 0.92 -8.37
C PHE A 72 10.21 1.91 -8.37
N LEU A 73 9.60 2.14 -7.21
CA LEU A 73 8.53 3.13 -7.02
C LEU A 73 9.07 4.57 -6.82
N GLY A 74 10.39 4.77 -6.85
CA GLY A 74 11.02 6.07 -6.60
C GLY A 74 10.89 6.59 -5.16
N ILE A 75 10.49 5.74 -4.22
CA ILE A 75 10.38 6.03 -2.78
C ILE A 75 11.75 5.92 -2.09
N GLY A 76 12.59 5.00 -2.55
CA GLY A 76 13.98 4.86 -2.13
C GLY A 76 14.21 4.23 -0.75
N SER A 77 13.17 3.99 0.05
CA SER A 77 13.31 3.28 1.33
C SER A 77 12.08 2.45 1.70
N TYR A 78 12.29 1.42 2.52
CA TYR A 78 11.19 0.64 3.10
C TYR A 78 10.30 1.49 4.01
N ARG A 79 10.86 2.47 4.73
CA ARG A 79 10.07 3.37 5.59
C ARG A 79 9.02 4.14 4.79
N GLY A 80 9.40 4.66 3.63
CA GLY A 80 8.44 5.34 2.75
C GLY A 80 7.35 4.40 2.21
N LEU A 81 7.63 3.11 2.01
CA LEU A 81 6.60 2.12 1.69
C LEU A 81 5.62 1.92 2.85
N LYS A 82 6.11 1.86 4.09
CA LYS A 82 5.24 1.78 5.28
C LYS A 82 4.33 3.00 5.36
N ASP A 83 4.90 4.20 5.15
CA ASP A 83 4.17 5.46 5.20
C ASP A 83 3.07 5.51 4.12
N LEU A 84 3.37 5.09 2.89
CA LEU A 84 2.41 5.00 1.80
C LEU A 84 1.23 4.06 2.14
N CYS A 85 1.54 2.86 2.64
CA CYS A 85 0.52 1.86 3.00
C CYS A 85 -0.30 2.31 4.21
N ALA A 86 0.34 2.85 5.25
CA ALA A 86 -0.33 3.36 6.43
C ALA A 86 -1.27 4.52 6.10
N ARG A 87 -0.86 5.41 5.18
CA ARG A 87 -1.71 6.50 4.70
C ARG A 87 -2.95 5.96 3.97
N TYR A 88 -2.77 5.00 3.06
CA TYR A 88 -3.89 4.34 2.38
C TYR A 88 -4.88 3.67 3.35
N ILE A 89 -4.39 2.95 4.36
CA ILE A 89 -5.23 2.31 5.38
C ILE A 89 -6.03 3.36 6.15
N ARG A 90 -5.40 4.47 6.53
CA ARG A 90 -6.04 5.59 7.24
C ARG A 90 -7.07 6.32 6.36
N GLU A 91 -6.79 6.54 5.09
CA GLU A 91 -7.72 7.14 4.14
C GLU A 91 -8.94 6.23 3.93
N ARG A 92 -8.73 4.91 3.79
CA ARG A 92 -9.81 3.93 3.71
C ARG A 92 -10.65 3.85 4.99
N SER A 93 -10.03 3.99 6.16
CA SER A 93 -10.75 3.99 7.44
C SER A 93 -11.49 5.30 7.72
N LYS A 94 -11.01 6.45 7.21
CA LYS A 94 -11.71 7.74 7.32
C LYS A 94 -13.03 7.75 6.54
N GLY A 95 -13.11 7.01 5.42
CA GLY A 95 -14.39 6.72 4.74
C GLY A 95 -15.27 5.71 5.48
N MET A 96 -14.71 5.00 6.46
CA MET A 96 -15.40 4.08 7.37
C MET A 96 -15.60 4.76 8.74
N SER A 97 -16.25 5.92 8.75
CA SER A 97 -17.02 6.31 9.92
C SER A 97 -18.39 5.64 9.78
N PRO A 98 -18.73 4.59 10.56
CA PRO A 98 -20.14 4.29 10.72
C PRO A 98 -20.78 5.56 11.29
N PRO A 99 -21.96 6.00 10.81
CA PRO A 99 -22.73 6.96 11.58
C PRO A 99 -22.95 6.30 12.93
N TYR A 100 -22.21 6.74 13.95
CA TYR A 100 -22.62 6.55 15.33
C TYR A 100 -23.91 7.36 15.47
N GLN A 101 -25.03 6.74 15.06
CA GLN A 101 -26.36 7.18 15.44
C GLN A 101 -26.39 6.97 16.95
N VAL A 102 -26.16 8.03 17.71
CA VAL A 102 -26.56 8.05 19.13
C VAL A 102 -28.03 7.61 19.15
N PRO A 103 -28.39 6.52 19.86
CA PRO A 103 -29.79 6.17 20.04
C PRO A 103 -30.48 7.38 20.67
N GLN A 104 -31.33 8.06 19.90
CA GLN A 104 -32.16 9.12 20.45
C GLN A 104 -33.00 8.46 21.54
N PRO A 105 -32.92 8.90 22.81
CA PRO A 105 -33.80 8.37 23.84
C PRO A 105 -35.25 8.58 23.37
N PRO A 106 -36.14 7.59 23.58
CA PRO A 106 -37.52 7.71 23.13
C PRO A 106 -38.11 9.00 23.70
N PRO A 107 -38.90 9.76 22.92
CA PRO A 107 -39.53 10.98 23.42
C PRO A 107 -40.36 10.61 24.65
N ARG A 108 -40.05 11.24 25.78
CA ARG A 108 -40.90 11.17 26.97
C ARG A 108 -42.23 11.81 26.59
N ASN A 109 -43.25 10.98 26.39
CA ASN A 109 -44.63 11.45 26.50
C ASN A 109 -44.83 11.88 27.95
N VAL A 110 -44.69 13.18 28.20
CA VAL A 110 -45.29 13.83 29.36
C VAL A 110 -46.75 14.07 28.97
N GLY A 111 -47.64 13.29 29.59
CA GLY A 111 -49.08 13.40 29.40
C GLY A 111 -49.67 14.66 30.01
#